data_AF-A0A7W7BS43-F1
#
_entry.id   AF-A0A7W7BS43-F1
#
_cell.length_a   1.000
_cell.length_b   1.000
_cell.length_c   1.000
_cell.angle_alpha   90.00
_cell.angle_beta   90.00
_cell.angle_gamma   90.00
#
_symmetry.space_group_name_H-M   'P 1'
#
loop_
_entity.id
_entity.type
_entity.pdbx_description
1 polymer ?
#
loop_
_entity_poly.entity_id
_entity_poly.type
_entity_poly.pdbx_seq_one_letter_code
_entity_poly.pdbx_strand_id
1 'polypeptide(L)'
;MQLTGPGVWGEVKAARQIAEIVSVQNLYNLQHRDAEELLDWSEEQGIGFIPWFPLATGGLTGPDSLLTDIAERKNATPAQIALAWLLKRSPVMLPIPGTSSVAHLEDNLQGATIELTDDEFAELSSLGG
;
A
#
# COMPACT_ATOMS: atom_id res chain seq x y z
N MET A 1 -6.50 -13.21 -5.17
CA MET A 1 -5.92 -13.67 -6.46
C MET A 1 -4.80 -12.72 -6.86
N GLN A 2 -3.65 -13.22 -7.33
CA GLN A 2 -2.57 -12.37 -7.84
C GLN A 2 -2.71 -12.18 -9.35
N LEU A 3 -2.73 -10.93 -9.83
CA LEU A 3 -2.95 -10.61 -11.24
C LEU A 3 -1.67 -10.04 -11.83
N THR A 4 -1.15 -10.67 -12.89
CA THR A 4 0.13 -10.29 -13.50
C THR A 4 -0.02 -10.18 -15.01
N GLY A 5 -0.13 -8.95 -15.54
CA GLY A 5 -0.09 -8.68 -16.98
C GLY A 5 -1.02 -7.55 -17.45
N PRO A 6 -0.91 -7.13 -18.72
CA PRO A 6 -1.83 -6.17 -19.36
C PRO A 6 -3.19 -6.85 -19.57
N GLY A 7 -3.98 -6.92 -18.50
CA GLY A 7 -5.19 -7.75 -18.48
C GLY A 7 -5.76 -8.05 -17.09
N VAL A 8 -5.31 -7.35 -16.05
CA VAL A 8 -5.82 -7.43 -14.66
C VAL A 8 -7.36 -7.56 -14.63
N TRP A 9 -8.03 -6.78 -15.48
CA TRP A 9 -9.48 -6.81 -15.65
C TRP A 9 -10.05 -8.11 -16.23
N GLY A 10 -9.38 -8.72 -17.19
CA GLY A 10 -9.81 -9.98 -17.82
C GLY A 10 -9.78 -11.13 -16.83
N GLU A 11 -8.72 -11.21 -16.02
CA GLU A 11 -8.52 -12.26 -15.02
C GLU A 11 -9.56 -12.16 -13.90
N VAL A 12 -9.77 -10.97 -13.33
CA VAL A 12 -10.76 -10.78 -12.24
C VAL A 12 -12.19 -11.04 -12.72
N LYS A 13 -12.53 -10.64 -13.95
CA LYS A 13 -13.86 -10.89 -14.55
C LYS A 13 -14.08 -12.38 -14.81
N ALA A 14 -13.08 -13.09 -15.32
CA ALA A 14 -13.15 -14.52 -15.56
C ALA A 14 -13.30 -15.31 -14.25
N ALA A 15 -12.50 -14.98 -13.23
CA ALA A 15 -12.57 -15.66 -11.94
C ALA A 15 -13.93 -15.48 -11.24
N ARG A 16 -14.55 -14.30 -11.35
CA ARG A 16 -15.90 -14.05 -10.83
C ARG A 16 -17.01 -14.89 -11.50
N GLN A 17 -16.75 -15.48 -12.67
CA GLN A 17 -17.68 -16.45 -13.28
C GLN A 17 -17.62 -17.83 -12.60
N ILE A 18 -16.57 -18.09 -11.81
CA ILE A 18 -16.28 -19.39 -11.21
C ILE A 18 -16.53 -19.36 -9.70
N ALA A 19 -16.08 -18.31 -9.03
CA ALA A 19 -16.16 -18.19 -7.58
C ALA A 19 -16.32 -16.73 -7.14
N GLU A 20 -16.82 -16.54 -5.92
CA GLU A 20 -16.81 -15.25 -5.26
C GLU A 20 -15.37 -14.82 -4.99
N ILE A 21 -15.03 -13.59 -5.38
CA ILE A 21 -13.72 -12.99 -5.14
C ILE A 21 -13.83 -12.04 -3.96
N VAL A 22 -13.25 -12.44 -2.83
CA VAL A 22 -13.24 -11.65 -1.58
C VAL A 22 -11.99 -10.79 -1.45
N SER A 23 -10.91 -11.11 -2.17
CA SER A 23 -9.69 -10.30 -2.19
C SER A 23 -8.81 -10.48 -3.44
N VAL A 24 -8.05 -9.43 -3.74
CA VAL A 24 -6.99 -9.39 -4.75
C VAL A 24 -5.64 -9.07 -4.11
N GLN A 25 -4.54 -9.48 -4.75
CA GLN A 25 -3.18 -9.20 -4.27
C GLN A 25 -2.30 -8.77 -5.44
N ASN A 26 -1.84 -7.53 -5.44
CA ASN A 26 -1.13 -6.94 -6.59
C ASN A 26 0.03 -6.06 -6.12
N LEU A 27 1.06 -5.88 -6.97
CA LEU A 27 2.13 -4.93 -6.71
C LEU A 27 1.53 -3.55 -6.48
N TYR A 28 1.74 -3.01 -5.29
CA TYR A 28 1.25 -1.68 -4.95
C TYR A 28 2.05 -1.11 -3.78
N ASN A 29 2.63 0.07 -3.97
CA ASN A 29 3.37 0.82 -2.96
C ASN A 29 3.49 2.28 -3.40
N LEU A 30 4.23 3.10 -2.62
CA LEU A 30 4.43 4.52 -2.91
C LEU A 30 5.01 4.78 -4.31
N GLN A 31 5.77 3.87 -4.90
CA GLN A 31 6.40 4.04 -6.21
C GLN A 31 5.60 3.39 -7.34
N HIS A 32 5.10 2.18 -7.11
CA HIS A 32 4.41 1.38 -8.12
C HIS A 32 2.90 1.40 -7.92
N ARG A 33 2.19 2.06 -8.83
CA ARG A 33 0.73 2.27 -8.76
C ARG A 33 -0.05 1.81 -10.00
N ASP A 34 0.52 0.90 -10.79
CA ASP A 34 -0.17 0.32 -11.96
C ASP A 34 -1.52 -0.34 -11.61
N ALA A 35 -1.71 -0.75 -10.35
CA ALA A 35 -2.95 -1.36 -9.85
C ALA A 35 -3.94 -0.34 -9.25
N GLU A 36 -3.77 0.97 -9.45
CA GLU A 36 -4.66 2.02 -8.90
C GLU A 36 -6.12 1.79 -9.28
N GLU A 37 -6.41 1.57 -10.56
CA GLU A 37 -7.79 1.37 -11.02
C GLU A 37 -8.40 0.07 -10.45
N LEU A 38 -7.58 -0.97 -10.23
CA LEU A 38 -8.02 -2.20 -9.58
C LEU A 38 -8.37 -1.96 -8.12
N LEU A 39 -7.59 -1.13 -7.42
CA LEU A 39 -7.85 -0.75 -6.03
C LEU A 39 -9.17 0.03 -5.93
N ASP A 40 -9.37 1.05 -6.77
CA ASP A 40 -10.61 1.83 -6.80
C ASP A 40 -11.83 0.93 -7.03
N TRP A 41 -11.74 0.04 -8.01
CA TRP A 41 -12.81 -0.94 -8.25
C TRP A 41 -12.98 -1.90 -7.07
N SER A 42 -11.90 -2.35 -6.44
CA SER A 42 -12.00 -3.25 -5.27
C SER A 42 -12.73 -2.55 -4.13
N GLU A 43 -12.47 -1.26 -3.91
CA GLU A 43 -13.19 -0.45 -2.94
C GLU A 43 -14.69 -0.35 -3.26
N GLU A 44 -15.05 -0.01 -4.51
CA GLU A 44 -16.45 0.05 -4.96
C GLU A 44 -17.19 -1.28 -4.80
N GLN A 45 -16.48 -2.40 -4.95
CA GLN A 45 -17.04 -3.75 -4.84
C GLN A 45 -17.00 -4.33 -3.42
N GLY A 46 -16.35 -3.66 -2.46
CA GLY A 46 -16.11 -4.21 -1.12
C GLY A 46 -15.16 -5.41 -1.08
N ILE A 47 -14.23 -5.49 -2.03
CA ILE A 47 -13.23 -6.55 -2.16
C ILE A 47 -11.94 -6.10 -1.48
N GLY A 48 -11.37 -6.95 -0.62
CA GLY A 48 -10.10 -6.64 0.05
C GLY A 48 -8.94 -6.52 -0.94
N PHE A 49 -8.09 -5.51 -0.78
CA PHE A 49 -6.89 -5.31 -1.58
C PHE A 49 -5.64 -5.53 -0.75
N ILE A 50 -4.84 -6.53 -1.09
CA ILE A 50 -3.62 -6.89 -0.38
C ILE A 50 -2.41 -6.41 -1.20
N PRO A 51 -1.68 -5.35 -0.80
CA PRO A 51 -0.53 -4.86 -1.55
C PRO A 51 0.65 -5.85 -1.44
N TRP A 52 1.15 -6.31 -2.59
CA TRP A 52 2.43 -7.00 -2.69
C TRP A 52 3.57 -5.99 -2.72
N PHE A 53 4.66 -6.32 -2.02
CA PHE A 53 5.81 -5.45 -1.80
C PHE A 53 5.46 -4.04 -1.27
N PRO A 54 4.71 -3.94 -0.15
CA PRO A 54 4.11 -2.67 0.32
C PRO A 54 5.12 -1.64 0.83
N LEU A 55 6.20 -2.08 1.48
CA LEU A 55 7.18 -1.23 2.15
C LEU A 55 8.42 -0.96 1.29
N ALA A 56 8.27 -0.91 -0.03
CA ALA A 56 9.37 -0.72 -0.98
C ALA A 56 10.01 0.69 -0.90
N THR A 57 10.56 1.06 0.26
CA THR A 57 11.03 2.41 0.58
C THR A 57 12.49 2.64 0.18
N GLY A 58 13.22 1.61 -0.25
CA GLY A 58 14.67 1.71 -0.49
C GLY A 58 15.08 2.76 -1.53
N GLY A 59 14.24 3.01 -2.54
CA GLY A 59 14.45 4.07 -3.53
C GLY A 59 13.89 5.44 -3.12
N LEU A 60 13.24 5.51 -1.95
CA LEU A 60 12.55 6.68 -1.42
C LEU A 60 13.18 7.17 -0.11
N THR A 61 14.41 6.78 0.24
CA THR A 61 15.07 7.26 1.46
C THR A 61 16.41 7.92 1.12
N GLY A 62 16.72 9.00 1.83
CA GLY A 62 17.95 9.78 1.65
C GLY A 62 17.85 11.17 2.28
N PRO A 63 18.95 11.96 2.26
CA PRO A 63 19.02 13.27 2.92
C PRO A 63 18.01 14.31 2.43
N ASP A 64 17.54 14.18 1.19
CA ASP A 64 16.58 15.11 0.57
C ASP A 64 15.27 14.39 0.18
N SER A 65 14.97 13.26 0.82
CA SER A 65 13.76 12.51 0.52
C SER A 65 12.57 13.01 1.32
N LEU A 66 11.48 13.35 0.62
CA LEU A 66 10.18 13.66 1.22
C LEU A 66 9.69 12.59 2.22
N LEU A 67 9.91 11.31 1.91
CA LEU A 67 9.51 10.23 2.82
C LEU A 67 10.33 10.25 4.10
N THR A 68 11.64 10.55 4.01
CA THR A 68 12.51 10.72 5.17
C THR A 68 12.06 11.94 5.98
N ASP A 69 11.79 13.08 5.33
CA ASP A 69 11.37 14.31 6.00
C ASP A 69 10.05 14.12 6.78
N ILE A 70 9.05 13.47 6.16
CA ILE A 70 7.78 13.18 6.84
C ILE A 70 7.97 12.23 8.02
N ALA A 71 8.83 11.21 7.85
CA ALA A 71 9.16 10.27 8.91
C ALA A 71 9.79 10.98 10.12
N GLU A 72 10.74 11.89 9.89
CA GLU A 72 11.35 12.70 10.96
C GLU A 72 10.32 13.61 11.65
N ARG A 73 9.48 14.33 10.88
CA ARG A 73 8.43 15.21 11.44
C ARG A 73 7.45 14.45 12.34
N LYS A 74 7.18 13.18 12.04
CA LYS A 74 6.28 12.31 12.82
C LYS A 74 6.98 11.43 13.84
N ASN A 75 8.31 11.55 13.99
CA ASN A 75 9.12 10.68 14.84
C ASN A 75 8.83 9.18 14.57
N ALA A 76 8.86 8.83 13.28
CA ALA A 76 8.55 7.51 12.75
C ALA A 76 9.65 7.05 11.78
N THR A 77 9.61 5.79 11.36
CA THR A 77 10.48 5.28 10.31
C THR A 77 9.85 5.47 8.92
N PRO A 78 10.64 5.55 7.84
CA PRO A 78 10.11 5.56 6.47
C PRO A 78 9.14 4.41 6.16
N ALA A 79 9.41 3.22 6.71
CA ALA A 79 8.54 2.05 6.56
C ALA A 79 7.18 2.26 7.25
N GLN A 80 7.16 2.87 8.44
CA GLN A 80 5.94 3.21 9.15
C GLN A 80 5.10 4.24 8.37
N ILE A 81 5.73 5.26 7.79
CA ILE A 81 5.03 6.25 6.96
C ILE A 81 4.47 5.62 5.69
N ALA A 82 5.22 4.74 5.02
CA ALA A 82 4.73 4.00 3.86
C ALA A 82 3.52 3.11 4.21
N LEU A 83 3.55 2.46 5.37
CA LEU A 83 2.42 1.66 5.87
C LEU A 83 1.19 2.54 6.16
N ALA A 84 1.38 3.67 6.84
CA ALA A 84 0.32 4.63 7.13
C ALA A 84 -0.33 5.19 5.85
N TRP A 85 0.48 5.46 4.82
CA TRP A 85 -0.01 5.89 3.51
C TRP A 85 -0.91 4.84 2.85
N LEU A 86 -0.49 3.57 2.86
CA LEU A 86 -1.31 2.47 2.34
C LEU A 86 -2.65 2.37 3.05
N LEU A 87 -2.64 2.38 4.39
CA LEU A 87 -3.85 2.27 5.20
C LEU A 87 -4.79 3.46 5.00
N LYS A 88 -4.26 4.67 4.80
CA LYS A 88 -5.06 5.86 4.50
C LYS A 88 -5.66 5.83 3.09
N ARG A 89 -5.00 5.21 2.11
CA ARG A 89 -5.42 5.24 0.70
C ARG A 89 -6.82 4.65 0.47
N SER A 90 -7.20 3.60 1.20
CA SER A 90 -8.49 2.94 0.99
C SER A 90 -8.91 2.11 2.21
N PRO A 91 -10.21 2.10 2.57
CA PRO A 91 -10.72 1.24 3.64
C PRO A 91 -10.62 -0.26 3.35
N VAL A 92 -10.43 -0.67 2.08
CA VAL A 92 -10.23 -2.09 1.72
C VAL A 92 -8.74 -2.47 1.61
N MET A 93 -7.81 -1.55 1.91
CA MET A 93 -6.38 -1.85 1.92
C MET A 93 -6.02 -2.74 3.11
N LEU A 94 -5.38 -3.87 2.84
CA LEU A 94 -4.97 -4.87 3.84
C LEU A 94 -3.47 -5.19 3.72
N PRO A 95 -2.56 -4.29 4.14
CA PRO A 95 -1.13 -4.54 4.10
C PRO A 95 -0.75 -5.71 5.01
N ILE A 96 0.10 -6.60 4.51
CA ILE A 96 0.59 -7.79 5.23
C ILE A 96 2.13 -7.80 5.31
N PRO A 97 2.79 -6.78 5.89
CA PRO A 97 4.23 -6.73 5.97
C PRO A 97 4.76 -7.93 6.79
N GLY A 98 5.50 -8.81 6.13
CA GLY A 98 6.12 -9.96 6.78
C GLY A 98 7.38 -9.56 7.55
N THR A 99 7.66 -10.25 8.66
CA THR A 99 8.91 -10.11 9.40
C THR A 99 9.23 -11.38 10.20
N SER A 100 10.51 -11.64 10.42
CA SER A 100 11.02 -12.69 11.33
C SER A 100 11.47 -12.16 12.70
N SER A 101 11.38 -10.85 12.92
CA SER A 101 11.81 -10.17 14.15
C SER A 101 10.63 -9.53 14.87
N VAL A 102 10.61 -9.67 16.21
CA VAL A 102 9.63 -9.01 17.09
C VAL A 102 9.75 -7.49 17.00
N ALA A 103 10.97 -6.95 16.93
CA ALA A 103 11.17 -5.50 16.83
C ALA A 103 10.50 -4.91 15.57
N HIS A 104 10.66 -5.57 14.42
CA HIS A 104 9.98 -5.14 13.19
C HIS A 104 8.46 -5.36 13.25
N LEU A 105 7.98 -6.35 14.00
CA LEU A 105 6.53 -6.51 14.24
C LEU A 105 5.99 -5.32 15.03
N GLU A 106 6.69 -4.92 16.09
CA GLU A 106 6.36 -3.74 16.90
C GLU A 106 6.41 -2.46 16.04
N ASP A 107 7.44 -2.31 15.19
CA ASP A 107 7.53 -1.19 14.25
C ASP A 107 6.33 -1.14 13.29
N ASN A 108 5.93 -2.29 12.71
CA ASN A 108 4.77 -2.39 11.82
C ASN A 108 3.47 -2.01 12.55
N LEU A 109 3.29 -2.49 13.78
CA LEU A 109 2.11 -2.15 14.60
C LEU A 109 2.04 -0.65 14.87
N GLN A 110 3.17 -0.02 15.18
CA GLN A 110 3.23 1.43 15.37
C GLN A 110 2.96 2.19 14.06
N GLY A 111 3.44 1.71 12.92
CA GLY A 111 3.11 2.31 11.62
C GLY A 111 1.61 2.31 11.32
N ALA A 112 0.90 1.28 11.76
CA ALA A 112 -0.55 1.17 11.57
C ALA A 112 -1.37 2.17 12.41
N THR A 113 -0.78 2.81 13.42
CA THR A 113 -1.46 3.81 14.26
C THR A 113 -1.15 5.25 13.86
N ILE A 114 -0.28 5.47 12.87
CA ILE A 114 0.07 6.81 12.40
C ILE A 114 -1.04 7.35 11.51
N GLU A 115 -1.55 8.52 11.88
CA GLU A 115 -2.47 9.29 11.04
C GLU A 115 -1.70 10.29 10.19
N LEU A 116 -1.88 10.21 8.88
CA LEU A 116 -1.40 11.22 7.93
C LEU A 116 -2.49 12.28 7.75
N THR A 117 -2.08 13.55 7.66
CA THR A 117 -2.97 14.62 7.19
C THR A 117 -3.26 14.45 5.70
N ASP A 118 -4.25 15.17 5.16
CA ASP A 118 -4.57 15.12 3.73
C ASP A 118 -3.44 15.69 2.88
N ASP A 119 -2.77 16.74 3.36
CA ASP A 119 -1.61 17.34 2.71
C ASP A 119 -0.44 16.36 2.67
N GLU A 120 -0.09 15.71 3.79
CA GLU A 120 0.98 14.71 3.84
C GLU A 120 0.68 13.50 2.94
N PHE A 121 -0.59 13.08 2.88
CA PHE A 121 -1.01 12.02 1.98
C PHE A 121 -0.85 12.43 0.52
N ALA A 122 -1.24 13.67 0.16
CA ALA A 122 -1.11 14.19 -1.20
C ALA A 122 0.37 14.36 -1.60
N GLU A 123 1.20 14.89 -0.70
CA GLU A 123 2.66 15.00 -0.88
C GLU A 123 3.29 13.62 -1.13
N LEU A 124 3.03 12.64 -0.27
CA LEU A 124 3.54 11.28 -0.47
C LEU A 124 3.03 10.64 -1.76
N SER A 125 1.79 10.94 -2.14
CA SER A 125 1.20 10.46 -3.39
C SER A 125 1.87 11.07 -4.64
N SER A 126 2.64 12.16 -4.54
CA SER A 126 3.40 12.66 -5.69
C SER A 126 4.68 11.86 -5.96
N LEU A 127 5.07 10.92 -5.09
CA LEU A 127 6.27 10.09 -5.24
C LEU A 127 6.12 8.93 -6.23
N GLY A 128 4.87 8.54 -6.52
CA GLY A 128 4.54 7.43 -7.41
C GLY A 128 4.01 7.89 -8.77
N GLY A 129 4.10 7.01 -9.76
CA GLY A 129 3.64 7.22 -11.13
C GLY A 129 3.75 5.93 -11.91
#